data_AF-A0A1Q1FGQ0-F1
#
_entry.id   AF-A0A1Q1FGQ0-F1
#
_cell.length_a   1.000
_cell.length_b   1.000
_cell.length_c   1.000
_cell.angle_alpha   90.00
_cell.angle_beta   90.00
_cell.angle_gamma   90.00
#
_symmetry.space_group_name_H-M   'P 1'
#
loop_
_entity.id
_entity.type
_entity.pdbx_description
1 polymer ?
#
loop_
_entity_poly.entity_id
_entity_poly.type
_entity_poly.pdbx_seq_one_letter_code
_entity_poly.pdbx_strand_id
1 'polypeptide(L)'
;MRLDEFIEDFQRDEAADLRRLAEEKSYAITEYLDDVERELDETVQGDSLFGSTAPSIFVGRSNYPDVSTGLLSPVAGPETDPTDYVTSGEWYQQGYSIDDVFQRRTGLLNSTRAAKVNVEDVWDGFVGVQREVAIADEPVDVEIGLDGQPDLDVDLDDIGAPRGPRARARDAELAENPSVPLEVEKTLEDDDWRADGAMTYLYRRGFDVYEINKILSAGALGQGANRRLVPTRWSITAVDDTVGQYLRGTIRNANSIDKTEVRVNEYMGNTYWVIMTPGQWEFELVELKAPGSIWNPDPDAGMYMAADSEGYEGRTAYVDETSGAYYATRLAVLEHLKERGRQAKVLVVRHASPEYWAPVGVWQIREGIRHAFEQEVGEAESFRDALTELAPHFPISLAQLRRKSEMVSGLQAQITDF
;
A
#
# COMPACT_ATOMS: atom_id res chain seq x y z
N MET A 1 12.63 30.44 12.05
CA MET A 1 11.80 29.36 11.50
C MET A 1 11.78 28.25 12.52
N ARG A 2 10.60 27.93 13.06
CA ARG A 2 10.44 26.77 13.94
C ARG A 2 10.55 25.48 13.11
N LEU A 3 10.86 24.35 13.75
CA LEU A 3 10.97 23.06 13.07
C LEU A 3 9.67 22.70 12.33
N ASP A 4 8.54 23.06 12.94
CA ASP A 4 7.19 22.83 12.44
C ASP A 4 6.94 23.63 11.14
N GLU A 5 7.34 24.90 11.10
CA GLU A 5 7.27 25.75 9.89
C GLU A 5 8.21 25.24 8.78
N PHE A 6 9.39 24.70 9.13
CA PHE A 6 10.33 24.15 8.15
C PHE A 6 9.86 22.83 7.54
N ILE A 7 9.19 21.97 8.33
CA ILE A 7 8.60 20.72 7.85
C ILE A 7 7.39 21.01 6.96
N GLU A 8 6.54 21.96 7.34
CA GLU A 8 5.39 22.40 6.53
C GLU A 8 5.82 23.04 5.20
N ASP A 9 6.85 23.88 5.20
CA ASP A 9 7.38 24.48 3.96
C ASP A 9 8.04 23.42 3.04
N PHE A 10 8.77 22.45 3.61
CA PHE A 10 9.39 21.38 2.84
C PHE A 10 8.36 20.41 2.21
N GLN A 11 7.27 20.11 2.91
CA GLN A 11 6.18 19.28 2.40
C GLN A 11 5.41 19.96 1.27
N ARG A 12 5.19 21.28 1.36
CA ARG A 12 4.57 22.08 0.29
C ARG A 12 5.39 22.10 -0.99
N ASP A 13 6.71 22.21 -0.89
CA ASP A 13 7.59 22.18 -2.07
C ASP A 13 7.53 20.81 -2.78
N GLU A 14 7.50 19.71 -2.01
CA GLU A 14 7.37 18.34 -2.55
C GLU A 14 6.01 18.16 -3.26
N ALA A 15 4.92 18.62 -2.68
CA ALA A 15 3.59 18.55 -3.29
C ALA A 15 3.45 19.40 -4.57
N ALA A 16 4.10 20.56 -4.62
CA ALA A 16 4.14 21.40 -5.81
C ALA A 16 4.91 20.74 -6.97
N ASP A 17 6.01 20.04 -6.66
CA ASP A 17 6.76 19.27 -7.64
C ASP A 17 5.99 18.04 -8.14
N LEU A 18 5.24 17.37 -7.25
CA LEU A 18 4.32 16.27 -7.59
C LEU A 18 3.21 16.72 -8.55
N ARG A 19 2.58 17.88 -8.28
CA ARG A 19 1.54 18.46 -9.15
C ARG A 19 2.10 18.74 -10.54
N ARG A 20 3.27 19.40 -10.61
CA ARG A 20 3.93 19.68 -11.90
C ARG A 20 4.26 18.41 -12.66
N LEU A 21 4.78 17.39 -11.97
CA LEU A 21 5.09 16.11 -12.60
C LEU A 21 3.83 15.42 -13.13
N ALA A 22 2.72 15.45 -12.39
CA ALA A 22 1.44 14.90 -12.85
C ALA A 22 0.88 15.68 -14.06
N GLU A 23 0.89 17.01 -14.02
CA GLU A 23 0.45 17.88 -15.12
C GLU A 23 1.30 17.69 -16.39
N GLU A 24 2.61 17.55 -16.25
CA GLU A 24 3.52 17.30 -17.38
C GLU A 24 3.32 15.90 -17.99
N LYS A 25 2.89 14.91 -17.19
CA LYS A 25 2.84 13.51 -17.59
C LYS A 25 1.46 13.04 -18.04
N SER A 26 0.36 13.66 -17.60
CA SER A 26 -1.00 13.27 -18.02
C SER A 26 -2.03 14.39 -18.03
N TYR A 27 -2.35 14.90 -19.24
CA TYR A 27 -3.50 15.79 -19.48
C TYR A 27 -4.85 15.11 -19.20
N ALA A 28 -4.93 13.79 -19.27
CA ALA A 28 -6.16 13.04 -18.99
C ALA A 28 -6.58 13.15 -17.52
N ILE A 29 -5.61 13.32 -16.62
CA ILE A 29 -5.89 13.53 -15.19
C ILE A 29 -6.50 14.89 -14.94
N THR A 30 -5.99 15.94 -15.57
CA THR A 30 -6.57 17.29 -15.42
C THR A 30 -8.00 17.34 -15.94
N GLU A 31 -8.29 16.71 -17.09
CA GLU A 31 -9.65 16.63 -17.62
C GLU A 31 -10.59 15.83 -16.71
N TYR A 32 -10.09 14.72 -16.14
CA TYR A 32 -10.88 13.93 -15.18
C TYR A 32 -11.21 14.68 -13.90
N LEU A 33 -10.29 15.49 -13.38
CA LEU A 33 -10.54 16.31 -12.18
C LEU A 33 -11.64 17.35 -12.43
N ASP A 34 -11.66 17.98 -13.61
CA ASP A 34 -12.72 18.92 -13.99
C ASP A 34 -14.09 18.23 -14.10
N ASP A 35 -14.12 16.96 -14.53
CA ASP A 35 -15.35 16.17 -14.58
C ASP A 35 -15.79 15.72 -13.17
N VAL A 36 -14.86 15.31 -12.30
CA VAL A 36 -15.15 14.99 -10.89
C VAL A 36 -15.75 16.20 -10.16
N GLU A 37 -15.20 17.39 -10.38
CA GLU A 37 -15.73 18.64 -9.83
C GLU A 37 -17.20 18.85 -10.25
N ARG A 38 -17.50 18.63 -11.53
CA ARG A 38 -18.86 18.76 -12.06
C ARG A 38 -19.82 17.71 -11.49
N GLU A 39 -19.41 16.45 -11.43
CA GLU A 39 -20.22 15.36 -10.87
C GLU A 39 -20.46 15.54 -9.37
N LEU A 40 -19.48 16.07 -8.64
CA LEU A 40 -19.62 16.39 -7.23
C LEU A 40 -20.67 17.48 -7.01
N ASP A 41 -20.66 18.54 -7.81
CA ASP A 41 -21.67 19.61 -7.77
C ASP A 41 -23.09 19.08 -8.06
N GLU A 42 -23.22 18.07 -8.92
CA GLU A 42 -24.50 17.43 -9.23
C GLU A 42 -24.99 16.47 -8.13
N THR A 43 -24.05 15.78 -7.48
CA THR A 43 -24.34 14.75 -6.46
C THR A 43 -24.59 15.37 -5.09
N VAL A 44 -23.91 16.47 -4.75
CA VAL A 44 -24.09 17.18 -3.48
C VAL A 44 -25.37 18.02 -3.53
N GLN A 45 -26.39 17.57 -2.82
CA GLN A 45 -27.65 18.31 -2.69
C GLN A 45 -27.61 19.22 -1.45
N GLY A 46 -27.12 20.44 -1.64
CA GLY A 46 -26.99 21.42 -0.55
C GLY A 46 -25.90 21.02 0.45
N ASP A 47 -26.28 20.75 1.70
CA ASP A 47 -25.36 20.38 2.79
C ASP A 47 -25.43 18.87 3.11
N SER A 48 -25.87 18.05 2.17
CA SER A 48 -26.12 16.62 2.40
C SER A 48 -25.80 15.77 1.19
N LEU A 49 -25.27 14.58 1.48
CA LEU A 49 -24.99 13.53 0.52
C LEU A 49 -25.90 12.33 0.86
N PHE A 50 -26.88 12.06 -0.02
CA PHE A 50 -27.87 11.00 0.14
C PHE A 50 -27.64 9.88 -0.88
N GLY A 51 -27.85 8.62 -0.46
CA GLY A 51 -27.72 7.47 -1.36
C GLY A 51 -26.28 7.21 -1.79
N SER A 52 -25.31 7.51 -0.93
CA SER A 52 -23.91 7.19 -1.20
C SER A 52 -23.55 5.86 -0.59
N THR A 53 -22.99 4.98 -1.40
CA THR A 53 -22.48 3.70 -0.94
C THR A 53 -20.99 3.85 -0.65
N ALA A 54 -20.60 3.75 0.62
CA ALA A 54 -19.22 3.88 1.08
C ALA A 54 -18.52 2.52 1.05
N PRO A 55 -17.53 2.29 0.17
CA PRO A 55 -16.86 1.00 0.11
C PRO A 55 -15.66 0.90 1.07
N SER A 56 -15.19 2.03 1.61
CA SER A 56 -14.01 2.05 2.49
C SER A 56 -13.92 3.31 3.34
N ILE A 57 -12.90 3.34 4.19
CA ILE A 57 -12.63 4.40 5.15
C ILE A 57 -11.21 4.93 4.99
N PHE A 58 -10.97 6.14 5.49
CA PHE A 58 -9.64 6.72 5.54
C PHE A 58 -9.31 7.24 6.95
N VAL A 59 -8.10 6.96 7.42
CA VAL A 59 -7.57 7.51 8.67
C VAL A 59 -6.26 8.22 8.37
N GLY A 60 -6.22 9.53 8.62
CA GLY A 60 -5.06 10.38 8.43
C GLY A 60 -3.97 10.13 9.47
N ARG A 61 -2.73 10.50 9.12
CA ARG A 61 -1.54 10.30 9.96
C ARG A 61 -1.16 11.50 10.84
N SER A 62 -1.73 12.66 10.56
CA SER A 62 -1.38 13.93 11.21
C SER A 62 -2.27 14.22 12.41
N ASN A 63 -1.85 15.16 13.26
CA ASN A 63 -2.60 15.67 14.42
C ASN A 63 -2.85 14.68 15.56
N TYR A 64 -2.06 13.60 15.66
CA TYR A 64 -2.17 12.64 16.76
C TYR A 64 -2.10 13.35 18.13
N PRO A 65 -3.02 13.06 19.09
CA PRO A 65 -4.00 11.97 19.10
C PRO A 65 -5.38 12.29 18.49
N ASP A 66 -5.60 13.48 17.92
CA ASP A 66 -6.85 13.90 17.29
C ASP A 66 -6.69 13.82 15.76
N VAL A 67 -6.94 12.64 15.19
CA VAL A 67 -6.72 12.36 13.76
C VAL A 67 -7.90 12.77 12.91
N SER A 68 -7.64 13.14 11.65
CA SER A 68 -8.69 13.27 10.64
C SER A 68 -9.10 11.88 10.18
N THR A 69 -10.37 11.56 10.30
CA THR A 69 -10.95 10.28 9.90
C THR A 69 -12.09 10.52 8.92
N GLY A 70 -12.32 9.60 7.98
CA GLY A 70 -13.33 9.82 6.95
C GLY A 70 -13.95 8.57 6.35
N LEU A 71 -15.11 8.80 5.74
CA LEU A 71 -15.85 7.88 4.89
C LEU A 71 -15.55 8.22 3.44
N LEU A 72 -15.17 7.23 2.66
CA LEU A 72 -14.91 7.39 1.23
C LEU A 72 -16.16 6.99 0.48
N SER A 73 -16.66 7.87 -0.39
CA SER A 73 -17.84 7.62 -1.22
C SER A 73 -17.53 7.98 -2.67
N PRO A 74 -17.85 7.13 -3.67
CA PRO A 74 -17.73 7.50 -5.07
C PRO A 74 -18.53 8.77 -5.38
N VAL A 75 -17.91 9.69 -6.12
CA VAL A 75 -18.57 10.91 -6.64
C VAL A 75 -19.40 10.63 -7.89
N ALA A 76 -19.09 9.54 -8.60
CA ALA A 76 -19.77 9.14 -9.80
C ALA A 76 -21.19 8.67 -9.50
N GLY A 77 -22.08 8.77 -10.50
CA GLY A 77 -23.50 8.47 -10.36
C GLY A 77 -23.82 7.04 -9.90
N PRO A 78 -25.09 6.75 -9.56
CA PRO A 78 -25.54 5.50 -8.91
C PRO A 78 -25.38 4.22 -9.74
N GLU A 79 -24.94 4.31 -10.99
CA GLU A 79 -24.62 3.17 -11.86
C GLU A 79 -23.18 2.67 -11.67
N THR A 80 -22.36 3.39 -10.90
CA THR A 80 -20.97 3.05 -10.62
C THR A 80 -20.88 2.00 -9.52
N ASP A 81 -20.12 0.93 -9.75
CA ASP A 81 -19.82 -0.06 -8.73
C ASP A 81 -18.80 0.52 -7.71
N PRO A 82 -19.16 0.68 -6.42
CA PRO A 82 -18.25 1.22 -5.41
C PRO A 82 -17.00 0.35 -5.19
N THR A 83 -17.07 -0.94 -5.50
CA THR A 83 -15.94 -1.86 -5.33
C THR A 83 -14.81 -1.57 -6.31
N ASP A 84 -15.10 -0.98 -7.48
CA ASP A 84 -14.09 -0.57 -8.48
C ASP A 84 -13.13 0.50 -7.94
N TYR A 85 -13.51 1.21 -6.87
CA TYR A 85 -12.76 2.30 -6.26
C TYR A 85 -11.89 1.84 -5.09
N VAL A 86 -12.04 0.58 -4.65
CA VAL A 86 -11.23 0.00 -3.57
C VAL A 86 -10.09 -0.80 -4.16
N THR A 87 -8.89 -0.55 -3.65
CA THR A 87 -7.70 -1.29 -4.06
C THR A 87 -7.84 -2.77 -3.71
N SER A 88 -7.77 -3.62 -4.73
CA SER A 88 -7.74 -5.09 -4.63
C SER A 88 -6.69 -5.69 -5.58
N GLY A 89 -6.46 -7.00 -5.49
CA GLY A 89 -5.62 -7.71 -6.46
C GLY A 89 -6.17 -7.67 -7.90
N GLU A 90 -7.47 -7.41 -8.07
CA GLU A 90 -8.12 -7.36 -9.38
C GLU A 90 -7.64 -6.17 -10.22
N TRP A 91 -7.22 -5.06 -9.61
CA TRP A 91 -6.66 -3.91 -10.32
C TRP A 91 -5.44 -4.29 -11.17
N TYR A 92 -4.62 -5.23 -10.67
CA TYR A 92 -3.52 -5.78 -11.45
C TYR A 92 -4.03 -6.62 -12.63
N GLN A 93 -4.97 -7.53 -12.38
CA GLN A 93 -5.52 -8.43 -13.40
C GLN A 93 -6.24 -7.68 -14.53
N GLN A 94 -6.87 -6.56 -14.21
CA GLN A 94 -7.51 -5.65 -15.16
C GLN A 94 -6.50 -4.76 -15.90
N GLY A 95 -5.22 -4.80 -15.52
CA GLY A 95 -4.15 -4.07 -16.19
C GLY A 95 -4.20 -2.56 -15.96
N TYR A 96 -4.67 -2.11 -14.80
CA TYR A 96 -4.78 -0.68 -14.51
C TYR A 96 -3.44 0.03 -14.67
N SER A 97 -3.51 1.25 -15.19
CA SER A 97 -2.41 2.19 -15.32
C SER A 97 -2.36 3.15 -14.12
N ILE A 98 -1.31 3.98 -14.07
CA ILE A 98 -1.21 5.02 -13.04
C ILE A 98 -2.39 6.00 -13.14
N ASP A 99 -2.83 6.32 -14.34
CA ASP A 99 -4.01 7.16 -14.59
C ASP A 99 -5.29 6.53 -14.04
N ASP A 100 -5.51 5.22 -14.25
CA ASP A 100 -6.69 4.50 -13.76
C ASP A 100 -6.79 4.52 -12.22
N VAL A 101 -5.63 4.39 -11.55
CA VAL A 101 -5.54 4.50 -10.08
C VAL A 101 -5.84 5.93 -9.65
N PHE A 102 -5.29 6.91 -10.36
CA PHE A 102 -5.50 8.31 -10.04
C PHE A 102 -6.98 8.64 -10.13
N GLN A 103 -7.63 8.30 -11.25
CA GLN A 103 -9.06 8.51 -11.47
C GLN A 103 -9.89 7.89 -10.34
N ARG A 104 -9.68 6.61 -10.03
CA ARG A 104 -10.42 5.94 -8.94
C ARG A 104 -10.21 6.61 -7.59
N ARG A 105 -8.99 6.98 -7.24
CA ARG A 105 -8.75 7.60 -5.93
C ARG A 105 -9.25 9.04 -5.86
N THR A 106 -9.21 9.79 -6.96
CA THR A 106 -9.73 11.16 -7.01
C THR A 106 -11.24 11.21 -7.17
N GLY A 107 -11.85 10.16 -7.70
CA GLY A 107 -13.31 9.98 -7.75
C GLY A 107 -13.93 9.54 -6.41
N LEU A 108 -13.17 9.51 -5.31
CA LEU A 108 -13.71 9.27 -3.96
C LEU A 108 -13.78 10.57 -3.18
N LEU A 109 -15.01 11.02 -2.86
CA LEU A 109 -15.22 12.06 -1.88
C LEU A 109 -14.85 11.52 -0.50
N ASN A 110 -13.89 12.18 0.14
CA ASN A 110 -13.51 11.90 1.51
C ASN A 110 -14.28 12.83 2.45
N SER A 111 -15.36 12.32 3.01
CA SER A 111 -16.13 13.01 4.04
C SER A 111 -15.40 12.88 5.37
N THR A 112 -14.81 13.97 5.86
CA THR A 112 -13.84 13.96 6.97
C THR A 112 -14.39 14.58 8.25
N ARG A 113 -13.95 14.04 9.39
CA ARG A 113 -14.19 14.58 10.72
C ARG A 113 -12.98 14.33 11.62
N ALA A 114 -12.68 15.28 12.52
CA ALA A 114 -11.67 15.05 13.55
C ALA A 114 -12.20 14.07 14.62
N ALA A 115 -11.39 13.09 14.98
CA ALA A 115 -11.73 12.09 15.99
C ALA A 115 -10.53 11.76 16.88
N LYS A 116 -10.80 11.46 18.15
CA LYS A 116 -9.78 10.90 19.03
C LYS A 116 -9.44 9.49 18.55
N VAL A 117 -8.15 9.17 18.60
CA VAL A 117 -7.66 7.85 18.18
C VAL A 117 -8.14 6.72 19.07
N ASN A 118 -8.41 6.95 20.36
CA ASN A 118 -8.94 5.89 21.23
C ASN A 118 -10.42 5.69 20.90
N VAL A 119 -10.75 4.48 20.45
CA VAL A 119 -12.09 4.07 20.03
C VAL A 119 -12.55 2.80 20.75
N GLU A 120 -12.05 2.58 21.97
CA GLU A 120 -12.58 1.57 22.89
C GLU A 120 -14.11 1.74 23.01
N ASP A 121 -14.85 0.73 22.53
CA ASP A 121 -16.32 0.67 22.50
C ASP A 121 -17.06 1.85 21.85
N VAL A 122 -16.42 2.59 20.93
CA VAL A 122 -17.06 3.70 20.20
C VAL A 122 -17.80 3.19 18.96
N TRP A 123 -19.10 2.92 19.08
CA TRP A 123 -19.94 2.42 17.97
C TRP A 123 -21.08 3.38 17.59
N ASP A 124 -21.08 4.60 18.13
CA ASP A 124 -22.06 5.63 17.84
C ASP A 124 -21.47 6.82 17.06
N GLY A 125 -22.36 7.59 16.44
CA GLY A 125 -22.00 8.76 15.65
C GLY A 125 -21.08 8.43 14.47
N PHE A 126 -20.33 9.44 14.02
CA PHE A 126 -19.52 9.35 12.80
C PHE A 126 -18.45 8.24 12.86
N VAL A 127 -17.77 8.10 14.01
CA VAL A 127 -16.75 7.06 14.19
C VAL A 127 -17.39 5.67 14.23
N GLY A 128 -18.57 5.54 14.85
CA GLY A 128 -19.33 4.28 14.83
C GLY A 128 -19.66 3.85 13.40
N VAL A 129 -20.29 4.72 12.61
CA VAL A 129 -20.60 4.44 11.19
C VAL A 129 -19.35 4.06 10.40
N GLN A 130 -18.24 4.79 10.61
CA GLN A 130 -16.98 4.45 9.96
C GLN A 130 -16.50 3.04 10.32
N ARG A 131 -16.61 2.63 11.59
CA ARG A 131 -16.20 1.30 12.01
C ARG A 131 -17.07 0.22 11.38
N GLU A 132 -18.37 0.44 11.32
CA GLU A 132 -19.34 -0.45 10.69
C GLU A 132 -19.04 -0.65 9.18
N VAL A 133 -18.81 0.44 8.44
CA VAL A 133 -18.37 0.40 7.02
C VAL A 133 -17.05 -0.38 6.86
N ALA A 134 -16.14 -0.23 7.83
CA ALA A 134 -14.82 -0.86 7.75
C ALA A 134 -14.82 -2.37 8.04
N ILE A 135 -15.78 -2.87 8.82
CA ILE A 135 -15.90 -4.30 9.15
C ILE A 135 -16.82 -5.05 8.17
N ALA A 136 -17.57 -4.32 7.35
CA ALA A 136 -18.45 -4.90 6.36
C ALA A 136 -17.67 -5.59 5.22
N ASP A 137 -18.23 -6.70 4.72
CA ASP A 137 -17.72 -7.41 3.54
C ASP A 137 -18.22 -6.82 2.21
N GLU A 138 -19.32 -6.07 2.24
CA GLU A 138 -19.88 -5.33 1.09
C GLU A 138 -19.84 -3.81 1.33
N PRO A 139 -19.79 -2.98 0.25
CA PRO A 139 -20.00 -1.54 0.36
C PRO A 139 -21.33 -1.22 1.04
N VAL A 140 -21.36 -0.16 1.86
CA VAL A 140 -22.49 0.13 2.75
C VAL A 140 -23.11 1.48 2.41
N ASP A 141 -24.43 1.52 2.24
CA ASP A 141 -25.18 2.75 2.04
C ASP A 141 -25.16 3.63 3.31
N VAL A 142 -24.75 4.88 3.13
CA VAL A 142 -24.63 5.90 4.17
C VAL A 142 -25.29 7.20 3.76
N GLU A 143 -25.84 7.90 4.76
CA GLU A 143 -26.27 9.28 4.65
C GLU A 143 -25.27 10.16 5.38
N ILE A 144 -24.75 11.20 4.72
CA ILE A 144 -23.72 12.09 5.29
C ILE A 144 -24.22 13.53 5.30
N GLY A 145 -24.30 14.13 6.49
CA GLY A 145 -24.53 15.56 6.66
C GLY A 145 -23.20 16.32 6.57
N LEU A 146 -23.06 17.23 5.61
CA LEU A 146 -21.85 18.03 5.38
C LEU A 146 -21.89 19.36 6.16
N ASP A 147 -20.73 19.86 6.56
CA ASP A 147 -20.52 21.15 7.24
C ASP A 147 -19.84 22.14 6.27
N GLY A 148 -20.53 22.41 5.15
CA GLY A 148 -20.07 23.30 4.07
C GLY A 148 -19.83 22.59 2.74
N GLN A 149 -19.43 23.38 1.74
CA GLN A 149 -19.11 22.86 0.40
C GLN A 149 -17.82 22.04 0.42
N PRO A 150 -17.72 20.98 -0.41
CA PRO A 150 -16.49 20.22 -0.57
C PRO A 150 -15.31 21.12 -0.96
N ASP A 151 -14.18 20.89 -0.32
CA ASP A 151 -12.89 21.44 -0.71
C ASP A 151 -12.31 20.55 -1.81
N LEU A 152 -12.23 21.11 -3.01
CA LEU A 152 -11.77 20.43 -4.22
C LEU A 152 -10.24 20.42 -4.32
N ASP A 153 -9.51 21.02 -3.36
CA ASP A 153 -8.05 20.98 -3.38
C ASP A 153 -7.58 19.53 -3.19
N VAL A 154 -7.15 18.93 -4.31
CA VAL A 154 -6.49 17.64 -4.38
C VAL A 154 -5.15 17.78 -3.64
N ASP A 155 -5.18 17.48 -2.34
CA ASP A 155 -3.96 17.45 -1.53
C ASP A 155 -3.14 16.21 -1.90
N LEU A 156 -2.18 16.41 -2.80
CA LEU A 156 -1.05 15.49 -3.03
C LEU A 156 -0.01 15.54 -1.89
N ASP A 157 -0.35 16.26 -0.82
CA ASP A 157 0.54 16.85 0.19
C ASP A 157 1.16 15.86 1.19
N ASP A 158 1.37 14.59 0.81
CA ASP A 158 1.87 13.61 1.77
C ASP A 158 2.55 12.36 1.21
N ILE A 159 3.31 12.46 0.11
CA ILE A 159 4.07 11.31 -0.48
C ILE A 159 3.12 10.11 -0.75
N GLY A 160 1.83 10.39 -0.81
CA GLY A 160 0.73 9.48 -0.65
C GLY A 160 -0.09 9.53 -1.91
N ALA A 161 -0.69 8.39 -2.24
CA ALA A 161 -1.48 8.26 -3.44
C ALA A 161 -2.55 9.34 -3.57
N PRO A 162 -2.91 9.70 -4.82
CA PRO A 162 -3.91 10.71 -5.10
C PRO A 162 -5.11 10.55 -4.18
N ARG A 163 -5.62 11.66 -3.65
CA ARG A 163 -6.80 11.70 -2.80
C ARG A 163 -7.86 12.52 -3.50
N GLY A 164 -9.10 12.05 -3.47
CA GLY A 164 -10.22 12.81 -3.99
C GLY A 164 -10.61 14.00 -3.13
N PRO A 165 -11.66 14.71 -3.55
CA PRO A 165 -12.12 15.91 -2.89
C PRO A 165 -12.46 15.63 -1.43
N ARG A 166 -12.35 16.64 -0.57
CA ARG A 166 -12.59 16.51 0.87
C ARG A 166 -13.71 17.42 1.30
N ALA A 167 -14.73 16.87 1.96
CA ALA A 167 -15.76 17.68 2.61
C ALA A 167 -15.71 17.44 4.13
N ARG A 168 -15.95 18.47 4.93
CA ARG A 168 -16.14 18.25 6.38
C ARG A 168 -17.53 17.69 6.61
N ALA A 169 -17.62 16.62 7.39
CA ALA A 169 -18.88 16.03 7.79
C ALA A 169 -19.28 16.47 9.20
N ARG A 170 -20.54 16.86 9.35
CA ARG A 170 -21.21 17.12 10.63
C ARG A 170 -21.62 15.82 11.31
N ASP A 171 -22.22 14.90 10.54
CA ASP A 171 -22.77 13.63 10.99
C ASP A 171 -22.79 12.60 9.83
N ALA A 172 -22.97 11.33 10.20
CA ALA A 172 -23.18 10.24 9.26
C ALA A 172 -24.12 9.21 9.91
N GLU A 173 -24.98 8.59 9.11
CA GLU A 173 -25.91 7.55 9.50
C GLU A 173 -25.86 6.39 8.48
N LEU A 174 -26.05 5.15 8.95
CA LEU A 174 -26.18 3.99 8.09
C LEU A 174 -27.59 3.98 7.48
N ALA A 175 -27.69 3.88 6.15
CA ALA A 175 -28.96 3.74 5.46
C ALA A 175 -29.42 2.27 5.34
N GLU A 176 -28.53 1.32 5.64
CA GLU A 176 -28.80 -0.11 5.68
C GLU A 176 -28.08 -0.81 6.85
N ASN A 177 -28.32 -2.11 7.03
CA ASN A 177 -27.56 -2.90 8.00
C ASN A 177 -26.34 -3.52 7.30
N PRO A 178 -25.11 -3.19 7.72
CA PRO A 178 -23.91 -3.80 7.15
C PRO A 178 -23.90 -5.33 7.31
N SER A 179 -23.50 -6.04 6.26
CA SER A 179 -23.16 -7.46 6.35
C SER A 179 -21.76 -7.59 6.96
N VAL A 180 -21.64 -8.31 8.07
CA VAL A 180 -20.36 -8.53 8.77
C VAL A 180 -20.07 -10.03 8.83
N PRO A 181 -18.92 -10.48 8.33
CA PRO A 181 -18.54 -11.89 8.43
C PRO A 181 -18.36 -12.34 9.89
N LEU A 182 -18.77 -13.57 10.19
CA LEU A 182 -18.66 -14.18 11.53
C LEU A 182 -17.22 -14.16 12.06
N GLU A 183 -16.24 -14.33 11.18
CA GLU A 183 -14.81 -14.25 11.54
C GLU A 183 -14.43 -12.88 12.09
N VAL A 184 -14.99 -11.80 11.54
CA VAL A 184 -14.74 -10.42 11.97
C VAL A 184 -15.50 -10.12 13.27
N GLU A 185 -16.77 -10.52 13.36
CA GLU A 185 -17.56 -10.43 14.60
C GLU A 185 -16.81 -11.08 15.76
N LYS A 186 -16.27 -12.28 15.54
CA LYS A 186 -15.49 -13.00 16.55
C LYS A 186 -14.25 -12.24 17.01
N THR A 187 -13.55 -11.53 16.11
CA THR A 187 -12.38 -10.73 16.52
C THR A 187 -12.77 -9.49 17.32
N LEU A 188 -13.99 -9.00 17.16
CA LEU A 188 -14.55 -7.87 17.90
C LEU A 188 -15.05 -8.29 19.29
N GLU A 189 -15.66 -9.47 19.41
CA GLU A 189 -16.18 -9.97 20.69
C GLU A 189 -15.09 -10.34 21.70
N ASP A 190 -13.85 -10.60 21.25
CA ASP A 190 -12.73 -10.98 22.12
C ASP A 190 -11.85 -9.77 22.46
N ASP A 191 -12.16 -9.11 23.58
CA ASP A 191 -11.44 -7.92 24.06
C ASP A 191 -10.04 -8.20 24.62
N ASP A 192 -9.66 -9.47 24.82
CA ASP A 192 -8.34 -9.86 25.29
C ASP A 192 -7.38 -10.19 24.13
N TRP A 193 -7.90 -10.30 22.91
CA TRP A 193 -7.13 -10.71 21.74
C TRP A 193 -6.20 -9.59 21.26
N ARG A 194 -4.90 -9.87 21.21
CA ARG A 194 -3.94 -8.95 20.59
C ARG A 194 -4.14 -8.84 19.07
N ALA A 195 -3.92 -7.64 18.53
CA ALA A 195 -4.15 -7.32 17.12
C ALA A 195 -3.32 -8.21 16.17
N ASP A 196 -2.08 -8.54 16.52
CA ASP A 196 -1.22 -9.44 15.76
C ASP A 196 -1.82 -10.84 15.59
N GLY A 197 -2.44 -11.36 16.65
CA GLY A 197 -3.15 -12.63 16.61
C GLY A 197 -4.44 -12.56 15.78
N ALA A 198 -5.21 -11.48 15.91
CA ALA A 198 -6.47 -11.31 15.19
C ALA A 198 -6.24 -11.14 13.67
N MET A 199 -5.25 -10.33 13.26
CA MET A 199 -4.83 -10.21 11.86
C MET A 199 -4.43 -11.57 11.26
N THR A 200 -3.61 -12.32 11.98
CA THR A 200 -3.18 -13.66 11.55
C THR A 200 -4.37 -14.63 11.44
N TYR A 201 -5.35 -14.52 12.33
CA TYR A 201 -6.56 -15.33 12.28
C TYR A 201 -7.39 -15.04 11.03
N LEU A 202 -7.68 -13.76 10.76
CA LEU A 202 -8.44 -13.35 9.57
C LEU A 202 -7.75 -13.81 8.29
N TYR A 203 -6.43 -13.58 8.17
CA TYR A 203 -5.65 -14.05 7.03
C TYR A 203 -5.77 -15.57 6.81
N ARG A 204 -5.70 -16.36 7.90
CA ARG A 204 -5.86 -17.83 7.83
C ARG A 204 -7.29 -18.27 7.46
N ARG A 205 -8.27 -17.39 7.60
CA ARG A 205 -9.67 -17.62 7.22
C ARG A 205 -9.98 -17.20 5.78
N GLY A 206 -9.00 -16.65 5.07
CA GLY A 206 -9.13 -16.31 3.65
C GLY A 206 -9.35 -14.83 3.38
N PHE A 207 -9.34 -13.97 4.40
CA PHE A 207 -9.36 -12.53 4.21
C PHE A 207 -8.05 -12.07 3.59
N ASP A 208 -8.12 -11.25 2.54
CA ASP A 208 -6.95 -10.61 1.96
C ASP A 208 -6.45 -9.50 2.91
N VAL A 209 -5.16 -9.17 2.79
CA VAL A 209 -4.55 -8.06 3.52
C VAL A 209 -5.27 -6.73 3.27
N TYR A 210 -5.88 -6.50 2.10
CA TYR A 210 -6.67 -5.29 1.84
C TYR A 210 -7.85 -5.13 2.82
N GLU A 211 -8.57 -6.22 3.10
CA GLU A 211 -9.69 -6.23 4.04
C GLU A 211 -9.19 -6.04 5.48
N ILE A 212 -8.13 -6.77 5.86
CA ILE A 212 -7.54 -6.69 7.20
C ILE A 212 -7.01 -5.26 7.46
N ASN A 213 -6.45 -4.58 6.45
CA ASN A 213 -6.00 -3.19 6.54
C ASN A 213 -7.15 -2.25 6.91
N LYS A 214 -8.31 -2.42 6.26
CA LYS A 214 -9.52 -1.62 6.49
C LYS A 214 -10.00 -1.79 7.93
N ILE A 215 -10.15 -3.04 8.37
CA ILE A 215 -10.59 -3.42 9.72
C ILE A 215 -9.62 -2.90 10.80
N LEU A 216 -8.31 -3.08 10.61
CA LEU A 216 -7.30 -2.56 11.54
C LEU A 216 -7.33 -1.03 11.63
N SER A 217 -7.47 -0.33 10.49
CA SER A 217 -7.50 1.14 10.45
C SER A 217 -8.64 1.72 11.28
N ALA A 218 -9.79 1.03 11.29
CA ALA A 218 -10.96 1.42 12.07
C ALA A 218 -10.82 1.15 13.58
N GLY A 219 -9.68 0.59 14.03
CA GLY A 219 -9.51 0.16 15.41
C GLY A 219 -10.38 -1.02 15.80
N ALA A 220 -10.82 -1.82 14.82
CA ALA A 220 -11.64 -3.01 15.05
C ALA A 220 -10.82 -4.26 15.43
N LEU A 221 -9.48 -4.17 15.50
CA LEU A 221 -8.62 -5.28 15.94
C LEU A 221 -7.82 -4.91 17.17
N GLY A 222 -7.62 -5.89 18.05
CA GLY A 222 -6.79 -5.77 19.24
C GLY A 222 -7.58 -5.70 20.53
N GLN A 223 -6.84 -5.65 21.63
CA GLN A 223 -7.40 -5.66 22.98
C GLN A 223 -8.28 -4.43 23.19
N GLY A 224 -9.44 -4.58 23.82
CA GLY A 224 -10.46 -3.52 23.96
C GLY A 224 -9.85 -2.19 24.39
N ALA A 225 -9.15 -2.18 25.53
CA ALA A 225 -8.49 -1.00 26.10
C ALA A 225 -7.37 -0.37 25.22
N ASN A 226 -6.94 -1.07 24.17
CA ASN A 226 -5.91 -0.65 23.23
C ASN A 226 -6.44 -0.43 21.81
N ARG A 227 -7.76 -0.58 21.56
CA ARG A 227 -8.37 -0.33 20.24
C ARG A 227 -8.25 1.15 19.89
N ARG A 228 -7.55 1.40 18.77
CA ARG A 228 -7.28 2.75 18.29
C ARG A 228 -7.48 2.84 16.79
N LEU A 229 -7.95 3.98 16.31
CA LEU A 229 -7.83 4.33 14.90
C LEU A 229 -6.35 4.30 14.51
N VAL A 230 -6.03 3.51 13.50
CA VAL A 230 -4.68 3.37 12.96
C VAL A 230 -4.66 4.06 11.60
N PRO A 231 -3.75 5.02 11.36
CA PRO A 231 -3.61 5.65 10.05
C PRO A 231 -3.51 4.59 8.95
N THR A 232 -4.26 4.77 7.85
CA THR A 232 -4.40 3.75 6.80
C THR A 232 -3.05 3.26 6.28
N ARG A 233 -2.08 4.17 6.12
CA ARG A 233 -0.71 3.85 5.70
C ARG A 233 0.02 2.95 6.70
N TRP A 234 -0.17 3.16 8.00
CA TRP A 234 0.46 2.35 9.04
C TRP A 234 -0.22 0.99 9.13
N SER A 235 -1.54 0.91 8.94
CA SER A 235 -2.27 -0.36 8.90
C SER A 235 -1.74 -1.26 7.79
N ILE A 236 -1.54 -0.73 6.58
CA ILE A 236 -0.96 -1.48 5.45
C ILE A 236 0.36 -2.13 5.84
N THR A 237 1.30 -1.34 6.36
CA THR A 237 2.60 -1.87 6.77
C THR A 237 2.49 -2.86 7.94
N ALA A 238 1.63 -2.58 8.92
CA ALA A 238 1.46 -3.43 10.10
C ALA A 238 0.89 -4.81 9.75
N VAL A 239 -0.08 -4.87 8.84
CA VAL A 239 -0.65 -6.12 8.34
C VAL A 239 0.39 -6.88 7.51
N ASP A 240 1.05 -6.23 6.55
CA ASP A 240 2.07 -6.86 5.70
C ASP A 240 3.24 -7.43 6.53
N ASP A 241 3.67 -6.71 7.57
CA ASP A 241 4.68 -7.22 8.48
C ASP A 241 4.16 -8.40 9.30
N THR A 242 3.01 -8.25 9.97
CA THR A 242 2.44 -9.29 10.84
C THR A 242 2.19 -10.59 10.09
N VAL A 243 1.51 -10.52 8.94
CA VAL A 243 1.22 -11.69 8.10
C VAL A 243 2.52 -12.28 7.56
N GLY A 244 3.47 -11.45 7.15
CA GLY A 244 4.80 -11.92 6.74
C GLY A 244 5.55 -12.64 7.87
N GLN A 245 5.52 -12.14 9.11
CA GLN A 245 6.16 -12.83 10.24
C GLN A 245 5.51 -14.18 10.53
N TYR A 246 4.18 -14.26 10.43
CA TYR A 246 3.45 -15.52 10.53
C TYR A 246 3.92 -16.50 9.45
N LEU A 247 3.90 -16.11 8.18
CA LEU A 247 4.31 -16.95 7.04
C LEU A 247 5.76 -17.41 7.16
N ARG A 248 6.69 -16.51 7.49
CA ARG A 248 8.10 -16.85 7.76
C ARG A 248 8.23 -17.92 8.84
N GLY A 249 7.47 -17.77 9.93
CA GLY A 249 7.40 -18.77 10.99
C GLY A 249 6.95 -20.15 10.49
N THR A 250 6.01 -20.21 9.54
CA THR A 250 5.53 -21.48 8.96
C THR A 250 6.56 -22.19 8.07
N ILE A 251 7.43 -21.43 7.38
CA ILE A 251 8.45 -22.01 6.48
C ILE A 251 9.82 -22.19 7.15
N ARG A 252 9.98 -21.78 8.41
CA ARG A 252 11.26 -21.77 9.14
C ARG A 252 12.03 -23.10 9.11
N ASN A 253 11.30 -24.22 9.13
CA ASN A 253 11.84 -25.58 9.10
C ASN A 253 11.60 -26.31 7.76
N ALA A 254 11.13 -25.60 6.74
CA ALA A 254 10.93 -26.17 5.41
C ALA A 254 12.28 -26.53 4.76
N ASN A 255 12.27 -27.44 3.79
CA ASN A 255 13.47 -27.67 2.99
C ASN A 255 13.74 -26.47 2.06
N SER A 256 15.00 -26.24 1.73
CA SER A 256 15.38 -25.25 0.72
C SER A 256 14.78 -25.61 -0.65
N ILE A 257 14.60 -24.63 -1.53
CA ILE A 257 14.47 -24.87 -2.98
C ILE A 257 15.72 -25.59 -3.53
N ASP A 258 15.56 -26.27 -4.66
CA ASP A 258 16.57 -27.17 -5.20
C ASP A 258 17.59 -26.48 -6.13
N LYS A 259 17.19 -25.39 -6.79
CA LYS A 259 17.99 -24.67 -7.79
C LYS A 259 17.84 -23.15 -7.63
N THR A 260 18.71 -22.40 -8.31
CA THR A 260 18.55 -20.95 -8.43
C THR A 260 17.49 -20.66 -9.50
N GLU A 261 16.47 -19.90 -9.13
CA GLU A 261 15.34 -19.52 -9.97
C GLU A 261 15.29 -17.99 -10.11
N VAL A 262 14.95 -17.52 -11.30
CA VAL A 262 14.75 -16.10 -11.61
C VAL A 262 13.34 -15.92 -12.14
N ARG A 263 12.65 -14.91 -11.62
CA ARG A 263 11.36 -14.42 -12.14
C ARG A 263 11.48 -12.95 -12.48
N VAL A 264 10.81 -12.54 -13.54
CA VAL A 264 10.77 -11.13 -13.96
C VAL A 264 9.33 -10.74 -14.19
N ASN A 265 8.96 -9.53 -13.74
CA ASN A 265 7.66 -8.95 -14.05
C ASN A 265 7.78 -7.43 -14.23
N GLU A 266 6.87 -6.87 -15.02
CA GLU A 266 6.79 -5.43 -15.27
C GLU A 266 5.37 -4.94 -15.06
N TYR A 267 5.21 -3.87 -14.29
CA TYR A 267 3.90 -3.29 -14.02
C TYR A 267 4.01 -1.81 -13.63
N MET A 268 3.17 -0.95 -14.21
CA MET A 268 3.12 0.49 -13.92
C MET A 268 4.51 1.16 -13.90
N GLY A 269 5.36 0.94 -14.91
CA GLY A 269 6.70 1.52 -14.93
C GLY A 269 7.68 0.96 -13.89
N ASN A 270 7.34 -0.15 -13.23
CA ASN A 270 8.24 -0.88 -12.34
C ASN A 270 8.65 -2.20 -12.98
N THR A 271 9.94 -2.51 -12.93
CA THR A 271 10.46 -3.85 -13.26
C THR A 271 10.90 -4.54 -11.98
N TYR A 272 10.54 -5.80 -11.82
CA TYR A 272 10.88 -6.65 -10.68
C TYR A 272 11.71 -7.82 -11.16
N TRP A 273 12.93 -7.98 -10.64
CA TRP A 273 13.72 -9.19 -10.78
C TRP A 273 13.77 -9.91 -9.43
N VAL A 274 13.17 -11.09 -9.35
CA VAL A 274 13.16 -11.92 -8.15
C VAL A 274 14.10 -13.09 -8.37
N ILE A 275 15.19 -13.12 -7.60
CA ILE A 275 16.19 -14.19 -7.64
C ILE A 275 16.06 -14.99 -6.36
N MET A 276 15.68 -16.27 -6.48
CA MET A 276 15.66 -17.20 -5.35
C MET A 276 16.78 -18.21 -5.52
N THR A 277 17.58 -18.45 -4.47
CA THR A 277 18.68 -19.42 -4.50
C THR A 277 18.61 -20.36 -3.29
N PRO A 278 19.14 -21.60 -3.39
CA PRO A 278 19.10 -22.54 -2.28
C PRO A 278 19.78 -21.99 -1.01
N GLY A 279 19.11 -22.16 0.13
CA GLY A 279 19.60 -21.73 1.43
C GLY A 279 18.49 -21.57 2.46
N GLN A 280 18.89 -21.22 3.67
CA GLN A 280 17.95 -20.79 4.70
C GLN A 280 17.39 -19.40 4.37
N TRP A 281 16.19 -19.09 4.87
CA TRP A 281 15.55 -17.79 4.68
C TRP A 281 16.51 -16.63 4.92
N GLU A 282 16.73 -15.87 3.86
CA GLU A 282 17.32 -14.54 3.86
C GLU A 282 16.54 -13.78 2.79
N PHE A 283 16.24 -12.51 3.03
CA PHE A 283 15.50 -11.70 2.08
C PHE A 283 16.15 -10.33 1.98
N GLU A 284 16.30 -9.82 0.76
CA GLU A 284 16.76 -8.46 0.51
C GLU A 284 15.93 -7.84 -0.61
N LEU A 285 15.47 -6.60 -0.39
CA LEU A 285 14.94 -5.74 -1.43
C LEU A 285 15.97 -4.66 -1.74
N VAL A 286 16.32 -4.50 -3.01
CA VAL A 286 17.09 -3.37 -3.53
C VAL A 286 16.19 -2.58 -4.48
N GLU A 287 15.95 -1.31 -4.16
CA GLU A 287 15.21 -0.39 -5.01
C GLU A 287 16.16 0.51 -5.80
N LEU A 288 15.94 0.56 -7.12
CA LEU A 288 16.61 1.43 -8.08
C LEU A 288 15.59 2.48 -8.53
N LYS A 289 15.73 3.71 -8.05
CA LYS A 289 14.82 4.83 -8.32
C LYS A 289 15.42 5.72 -9.40
N ALA A 290 14.91 5.59 -10.62
CA ALA A 290 15.43 6.30 -11.79
C ALA A 290 15.20 7.81 -11.69
N PRO A 291 16.11 8.64 -12.21
CA PRO A 291 15.91 10.09 -12.28
C PRO A 291 14.65 10.43 -13.10
N GLY A 292 13.86 11.39 -12.64
CA GLY A 292 12.55 11.73 -13.18
C GLY A 292 11.41 10.79 -12.78
N SER A 293 11.66 9.80 -11.91
CA SER A 293 10.59 9.01 -11.27
C SER A 293 10.04 9.73 -10.04
N ILE A 294 8.91 9.26 -9.54
CA ILE A 294 8.27 9.86 -8.35
C ILE A 294 9.13 9.84 -7.10
N TRP A 295 10.09 8.91 -7.01
CA TRP A 295 10.96 8.74 -5.86
C TRP A 295 12.37 9.29 -6.08
N ASN A 296 12.62 9.90 -7.24
CA ASN A 296 13.86 10.59 -7.60
C ASN A 296 13.53 11.64 -8.69
N PRO A 297 12.84 12.74 -8.32
CA PRO A 297 12.16 13.62 -9.28
C PRO A 297 13.11 14.45 -10.14
N ASP A 298 14.34 14.70 -9.68
CA ASP A 298 15.36 15.43 -10.46
C ASP A 298 15.81 14.58 -11.67
N PRO A 299 15.51 15.00 -12.92
CA PRO A 299 15.90 14.24 -14.12
C PRO A 299 17.41 14.23 -14.38
N ASP A 300 18.15 15.17 -13.81
CA ASP A 300 19.60 15.29 -13.95
C ASP A 300 20.34 14.54 -12.82
N ALA A 301 19.61 13.97 -11.85
CA ALA A 301 20.19 13.16 -10.79
C ALA A 301 20.72 11.80 -11.29
N GLY A 302 21.58 11.18 -10.50
CA GLY A 302 21.96 9.79 -10.69
C GLY A 302 20.87 8.82 -10.23
N MET A 303 21.04 7.53 -10.53
CA MET A 303 20.21 6.46 -9.95
C MET A 303 20.29 6.49 -8.42
N TYR A 304 19.16 6.68 -7.76
CA TYR A 304 19.08 6.56 -6.30
C TYR A 304 18.86 5.09 -5.94
N MET A 305 19.63 4.57 -4.98
CA MET A 305 19.55 3.17 -4.56
C MET A 305 19.24 3.07 -3.07
N ALA A 306 18.19 2.32 -2.73
CA ALA A 306 17.82 1.96 -1.36
C ALA A 306 17.87 0.43 -1.20
N ALA A 307 18.23 -0.06 -0.03
CA ALA A 307 18.20 -1.49 0.24
C ALA A 307 17.90 -1.79 1.70
N ASP A 308 17.15 -2.87 1.91
CA ASP A 308 16.87 -3.42 3.23
C ASP A 308 16.83 -4.94 3.16
N SER A 309 17.42 -5.59 4.17
CA SER A 309 17.59 -7.04 4.23
C SER A 309 17.16 -7.64 5.58
N GLU A 310 16.84 -8.93 5.60
CA GLU A 310 16.71 -9.73 6.80
C GLU A 310 17.36 -11.10 6.66
N GLY A 311 17.91 -11.59 7.77
CA GLY A 311 18.41 -12.96 7.86
C GLY A 311 17.35 -13.94 8.35
N TYR A 312 17.80 -15.15 8.68
CA TYR A 312 16.95 -16.25 9.14
C TYR A 312 16.02 -15.90 10.30
N GLU A 313 16.49 -15.11 11.27
CA GLU A 313 15.69 -14.70 12.43
C GLU A 313 14.66 -13.61 12.11
N GLY A 314 14.72 -13.02 10.92
CA GLY A 314 13.93 -11.87 10.50
C GLY A 314 14.45 -10.55 11.08
N ARG A 315 13.73 -9.46 10.83
CA ARG A 315 13.99 -8.15 11.43
C ARG A 315 13.13 -7.90 12.67
N THR A 316 13.70 -7.13 13.59
CA THR A 316 12.98 -6.52 14.72
C THR A 316 12.96 -4.99 14.67
N ALA A 317 13.83 -4.39 13.86
CA ALA A 317 13.88 -2.96 13.62
C ALA A 317 13.07 -2.60 12.37
N TYR A 318 12.49 -1.39 12.39
CA TYR A 318 11.78 -0.85 11.24
C TYR A 318 12.71 -0.69 10.02
N VAL A 319 12.11 -0.65 8.84
CA VAL A 319 12.79 -0.54 7.55
C VAL A 319 12.89 0.94 7.19
N ASP A 320 14.11 1.48 7.22
CA ASP A 320 14.33 2.92 7.12
C ASP A 320 14.43 3.41 5.66
N GLU A 321 14.96 2.60 4.73
CA GLU A 321 15.26 3.08 3.37
C GLU A 321 14.15 2.77 2.34
N THR A 322 13.62 1.56 2.37
CA THR A 322 12.62 1.07 1.39
C THR A 322 11.18 1.10 1.94
N SER A 323 11.02 1.31 3.25
CA SER A 323 9.73 1.52 3.92
C SER A 323 8.68 0.44 3.57
N GLY A 324 7.47 0.83 3.12
CA GLY A 324 6.38 -0.09 2.83
C GLY A 324 6.64 -1.04 1.64
N ALA A 325 7.55 -0.69 0.72
CA ALA A 325 7.88 -1.54 -0.42
C ALA A 325 8.50 -2.86 0.05
N TYR A 326 9.36 -2.82 1.07
CA TYR A 326 9.97 -4.01 1.66
C TYR A 326 8.92 -4.99 2.17
N TYR A 327 7.98 -4.52 2.99
CA TYR A 327 6.99 -5.39 3.61
C TYR A 327 6.05 -6.00 2.57
N ALA A 328 5.63 -5.22 1.57
CA ALA A 328 4.81 -5.69 0.47
C ALA A 328 5.51 -6.76 -0.39
N THR A 329 6.77 -6.52 -0.79
CA THR A 329 7.57 -7.49 -1.54
C THR A 329 7.83 -8.76 -0.72
N ARG A 330 8.26 -8.60 0.54
CA ARG A 330 8.56 -9.70 1.45
C ARG A 330 7.33 -10.59 1.68
N LEU A 331 6.16 -9.98 1.88
CA LEU A 331 4.91 -10.72 2.04
C LEU A 331 4.65 -11.60 0.82
N ALA A 332 4.66 -11.03 -0.39
CA ALA A 332 4.40 -11.77 -1.63
C ALA A 332 5.39 -12.93 -1.86
N VAL A 333 6.67 -12.73 -1.57
CA VAL A 333 7.68 -13.80 -1.61
C VAL A 333 7.38 -14.91 -0.59
N LEU A 334 7.02 -14.54 0.64
CA LEU A 334 6.72 -15.51 1.70
C LEU A 334 5.46 -16.31 1.40
N GLU A 335 4.45 -15.70 0.78
CA GLU A 335 3.24 -16.38 0.30
C GLU A 335 3.62 -17.50 -0.68
N HIS A 336 4.41 -17.17 -1.71
CA HIS A 336 4.90 -18.14 -2.70
C HIS A 336 5.69 -19.29 -2.06
N LEU A 337 6.63 -18.99 -1.15
CA LEU A 337 7.43 -20.01 -0.47
C LEU A 337 6.59 -20.91 0.44
N LYS A 338 5.61 -20.34 1.15
CA LYS A 338 4.66 -21.08 1.98
C LYS A 338 3.80 -22.02 1.14
N GLU A 339 3.33 -21.60 -0.03
CA GLU A 339 2.57 -22.46 -0.94
C GLU A 339 3.40 -23.64 -1.45
N ARG A 340 4.69 -23.42 -1.74
CA ARG A 340 5.61 -24.48 -2.13
C ARG A 340 6.05 -25.38 -0.97
N GLY A 341 5.82 -24.97 0.28
CA GLY A 341 6.38 -25.63 1.46
C GLY A 341 7.91 -25.67 1.41
N ARG A 342 8.54 -24.56 1.02
CA ARG A 342 9.99 -24.41 0.87
C ARG A 342 10.49 -23.12 1.52
N GLN A 343 11.81 -23.02 1.71
CA GLN A 343 12.49 -21.77 2.02
C GLN A 343 13.59 -21.49 0.98
N ALA A 344 14.07 -20.25 0.90
CA ALA A 344 15.13 -19.84 0.00
C ALA A 344 15.80 -18.57 0.53
N LYS A 345 16.99 -18.27 0.00
CA LYS A 345 17.53 -16.90 0.03
C LYS A 345 16.98 -16.15 -1.17
N VAL A 346 16.45 -14.94 -0.96
CA VAL A 346 15.73 -14.20 -1.99
C VAL A 346 16.25 -12.78 -2.10
N LEU A 347 16.74 -12.41 -3.28
CA LEU A 347 17.04 -11.04 -3.64
C LEU A 347 15.97 -10.55 -4.61
N VAL A 348 15.32 -9.44 -4.28
CA VAL A 348 14.45 -8.71 -5.20
C VAL A 348 15.13 -7.40 -5.58
N VAL A 349 15.35 -7.22 -6.87
CA VAL A 349 15.73 -5.91 -7.43
C VAL A 349 14.48 -5.30 -8.04
N ARG A 350 14.08 -4.12 -7.56
CA ARG A 350 13.00 -3.33 -8.14
C ARG A 350 13.59 -2.12 -8.83
N HIS A 351 13.26 -1.90 -10.09
CA HIS A 351 13.54 -0.65 -10.78
C HIS A 351 12.25 0.14 -10.98
N ALA A 352 12.14 1.30 -10.35
CA ALA A 352 11.11 2.29 -10.61
C ALA A 352 11.63 3.23 -11.72
N SER A 353 11.11 3.07 -12.93
CA SER A 353 11.52 3.85 -14.10
C SER A 353 10.91 5.26 -14.05
N PRO A 354 11.31 6.18 -14.95
CA PRO A 354 10.67 7.50 -15.07
C PRO A 354 9.19 7.44 -15.50
N GLU A 355 8.70 6.28 -15.94
CA GLU A 355 7.27 6.05 -16.22
C GLU A 355 6.48 5.83 -14.92
N TYR A 356 7.14 5.52 -13.80
CA TYR A 356 6.51 5.50 -12.48
C TYR A 356 6.48 6.92 -11.88
N TRP A 357 5.64 7.76 -12.46
CA TRP A 357 5.61 9.20 -12.23
C TRP A 357 4.62 9.65 -11.15
N ALA A 358 3.83 8.75 -10.56
CA ALA A 358 2.94 9.07 -9.44
C ALA A 358 2.92 7.98 -8.35
N PRO A 359 2.60 8.35 -7.09
CA PRO A 359 2.63 7.41 -5.98
C PRO A 359 1.35 6.59 -5.94
N VAL A 360 1.24 5.44 -6.60
CA VAL A 360 -0.03 4.68 -6.61
C VAL A 360 -0.25 3.75 -5.40
N GLY A 361 0.70 3.71 -4.46
CA GLY A 361 0.67 2.86 -3.26
C GLY A 361 1.46 1.55 -3.40
N VAL A 362 1.63 0.80 -2.31
CA VAL A 362 2.47 -0.43 -2.28
C VAL A 362 1.77 -1.68 -2.80
N TRP A 363 0.45 -1.64 -3.00
CA TRP A 363 -0.32 -2.76 -3.54
C TRP A 363 0.22 -3.24 -4.89
N GLN A 364 0.59 -2.30 -5.78
CA GLN A 364 1.13 -2.59 -7.10
C GLN A 364 2.44 -3.40 -7.02
N ILE A 365 3.23 -3.16 -5.96
CA ILE A 365 4.48 -3.90 -5.69
C ILE A 365 4.14 -5.31 -5.23
N ARG A 366 3.18 -5.45 -4.29
CA ARG A 366 2.74 -6.75 -3.79
C ARG A 366 2.20 -7.61 -4.94
N GLU A 367 1.28 -7.06 -5.72
CA GLU A 367 0.70 -7.75 -6.87
C GLU A 367 1.74 -8.00 -7.96
N GLY A 368 2.63 -7.05 -8.24
CA GLY A 368 3.72 -7.23 -9.19
C GLY A 368 4.62 -8.41 -8.84
N ILE A 369 4.90 -8.63 -7.55
CA ILE A 369 5.70 -9.77 -7.10
C ILE A 369 4.89 -11.07 -7.09
N ARG A 370 3.61 -11.05 -6.66
CA ARG A 370 2.70 -12.21 -6.74
C ARG A 370 2.65 -12.74 -8.18
N HIS A 371 2.42 -11.85 -9.15
CA HIS A 371 2.32 -12.22 -10.56
C HIS A 371 3.67 -12.55 -11.22
N ALA A 372 4.81 -12.09 -10.65
CA ALA A 372 6.13 -12.56 -11.09
C ALA A 372 6.28 -14.07 -10.92
N PHE A 373 5.67 -14.66 -9.88
CA PHE A 373 5.72 -16.10 -9.65
C PHE A 373 4.77 -16.91 -10.55
N GLU A 374 3.87 -16.25 -11.28
CA GLU A 374 3.03 -16.85 -12.31
C GLU A 374 3.71 -16.88 -13.68
N GLN A 375 4.72 -16.02 -13.91
CA GLN A 375 5.50 -15.96 -15.15
C GLN A 375 6.40 -17.19 -15.33
N GLU A 376 6.98 -17.37 -16.51
CA GLU A 376 7.93 -18.46 -16.76
C GLU A 376 9.17 -18.34 -15.85
N VAL A 377 9.70 -19.49 -15.41
CA VAL A 377 10.87 -19.54 -14.52
C VAL A 377 12.16 -19.60 -15.34
N GLY A 378 13.10 -18.70 -15.07
CA GLY A 378 14.48 -18.85 -15.48
C GLY A 378 15.24 -19.69 -14.46
N GLU A 379 16.06 -20.65 -14.90
CA GLU A 379 16.97 -21.40 -14.03
C GLU A 379 18.41 -20.95 -14.24
N ALA A 380 19.18 -20.85 -13.16
CA ALA A 380 20.63 -20.60 -13.20
C ALA A 380 21.39 -21.62 -12.34
N GLU A 381 22.67 -21.86 -12.67
CA GLU A 381 23.51 -22.79 -11.91
C GLU A 381 23.78 -22.29 -10.48
N SER A 382 23.96 -20.98 -10.31
CA SER A 382 24.19 -20.35 -9.01
C SER A 382 23.60 -18.94 -8.93
N PHE A 383 23.55 -18.40 -7.71
CA PHE A 383 23.18 -17.01 -7.46
C PHE A 383 24.07 -16.02 -8.23
N ARG A 384 25.36 -16.32 -8.36
CA ARG A 384 26.29 -15.48 -9.14
C ARG A 384 25.94 -15.53 -10.63
N ASP A 385 25.70 -16.72 -11.18
CA ASP A 385 25.40 -16.85 -12.60
C ASP A 385 24.11 -16.11 -12.96
N ALA A 386 23.08 -16.22 -12.10
CA ALA A 386 21.85 -15.43 -12.23
C ALA A 386 22.12 -13.91 -12.27
N LEU A 387 22.97 -13.40 -11.36
CA LEU A 387 23.33 -11.97 -11.36
C LEU A 387 24.12 -11.56 -12.60
N THR A 388 25.05 -12.40 -13.07
CA THR A 388 25.84 -12.14 -14.28
C THR A 388 24.96 -12.11 -15.52
N GLU A 389 23.99 -13.02 -15.62
CA GLU A 389 23.02 -13.06 -16.73
C GLU A 389 22.06 -11.87 -16.70
N LEU A 390 21.64 -11.42 -15.51
CA LEU A 390 20.75 -10.27 -15.36
C LEU A 390 21.46 -8.92 -15.46
N ALA A 391 22.78 -8.86 -15.27
CA ALA A 391 23.55 -7.62 -15.28
C ALA A 391 23.30 -6.71 -16.50
N PRO A 392 23.19 -7.21 -17.75
CA PRO A 392 22.90 -6.38 -18.91
C PRO A 392 21.50 -5.75 -18.90
N HIS A 393 20.58 -6.27 -18.08
CA HIS A 393 19.21 -5.80 -17.95
C HIS A 393 19.03 -4.78 -16.81
N PHE A 394 20.00 -4.69 -15.89
CA PHE A 394 19.95 -3.71 -14.82
C PHE A 394 20.35 -2.32 -15.33
N PRO A 395 19.69 -1.24 -14.85
CA PRO A 395 20.07 0.13 -15.19
C PRO A 395 21.33 0.61 -14.44
N ILE A 396 22.01 -0.29 -13.74
CA ILE A 396 23.24 -0.04 -12.97
C ILE A 396 24.24 -1.16 -13.21
N SER A 397 25.53 -0.89 -12.96
CA SER A 397 26.56 -1.94 -13.01
C SER A 397 26.45 -2.89 -11.83
N LEU A 398 26.95 -4.12 -12.00
CA LEU A 398 27.11 -5.07 -10.89
C LEU A 398 27.95 -4.51 -9.75
N ALA A 399 28.96 -3.69 -10.05
CA ALA A 399 29.77 -3.02 -9.03
C ALA A 399 28.95 -2.02 -8.21
N GLN A 400 28.01 -1.30 -8.83
CA GLN A 400 27.06 -0.44 -8.11
C GLN A 400 26.13 -1.26 -7.23
N LEU A 401 25.51 -2.30 -7.79
CA LEU A 401 24.60 -3.18 -7.07
C LEU A 401 25.29 -3.80 -5.84
N ARG A 402 26.50 -4.31 -6.02
CA ARG A 402 27.31 -4.93 -4.97
C ARG A 402 27.70 -3.99 -3.83
N ARG A 403 27.90 -2.71 -4.12
CA ARG A 403 28.17 -1.71 -3.07
C ARG A 403 26.95 -1.45 -2.21
N LYS A 404 25.75 -1.67 -2.74
CA LYS A 404 24.50 -1.42 -2.04
C LYS A 404 23.90 -2.66 -1.38
N SER A 405 23.94 -3.80 -2.06
CA SER A 405 23.30 -5.04 -1.61
C SER A 405 24.19 -5.84 -0.67
N GLU A 406 23.62 -6.26 0.46
CA GLU A 406 24.27 -7.15 1.41
C GLU A 406 24.47 -8.54 0.82
N MET A 407 23.46 -9.13 0.18
CA MET A 407 23.55 -10.46 -0.42
C MET A 407 24.57 -10.52 -1.56
N VAL A 408 24.64 -9.48 -2.38
CA VAL A 408 25.60 -9.41 -3.50
C VAL A 408 27.01 -9.10 -2.98
N SER A 409 27.16 -8.30 -1.92
CA SER A 409 28.46 -7.99 -1.32
C SER A 409 29.19 -9.23 -0.80
N GLY A 410 28.44 -10.24 -0.33
CA GLY A 410 28.97 -11.51 0.19
C GLY A 410 29.64 -12.41 -0.86
N LEU A 411 29.47 -12.13 -2.15
CA LEU A 411 30.16 -12.85 -3.22
C LEU A 411 31.66 -12.47 -3.25
N GLN A 412 32.57 -13.39 -3.57
CA GLN A 412 33.97 -13.04 -3.86
C GLN A 412 34.08 -12.22 -5.16
N ALA A 413 34.99 -11.25 -5.23
CA ALA A 413 35.16 -10.40 -6.43
C ALA A 413 35.93 -11.14 -7.52
N GLN A 414 35.48 -10.99 -8.77
CA GLN A 414 36.19 -11.45 -9.96
C GLN A 414 36.53 -10.29 -10.88
N ILE A 415 37.53 -10.50 -11.75
CA ILE A 415 37.99 -9.49 -12.72
C ILE A 415 36.87 -9.07 -13.67
N THR A 416 35.91 -9.95 -13.95
CA THR A 416 34.73 -9.71 -14.80
C THR A 416 33.70 -8.77 -14.17
N ASP A 417 33.81 -8.45 -12.88
CA ASP A 417 32.87 -7.58 -12.17
C ASP A 417 33.16 -6.07 -12.35
N PHE A 418 34.27 -5.72 -13.04
CA PHE A 418 34.82 -4.36 -13.15
C PHE A 418 34.65 -3.74 -14.55
#